data_AF-A0A7L0TZC4-F1
#
_entry.id   AF-A0A7L0TZC4-F1
#
_cell.length_a   1.000
_cell.length_b   1.000
_cell.length_c   1.000
_cell.angle_alpha   90.00
_cell.angle_beta   90.00
_cell.angle_gamma   90.00
#
_symmetry.space_group_name_H-M   'P 1'
#
loop_
_entity.id
_entity.type
_entity.pdbx_description
1 polymer ?
#
loop_
_entity_poly.entity_id
_entity_poly.type
_entity_poly.pdbx_seq_one_letter_code
_entity_poly.pdbx_strand_id
1 'polypeptide(L)'
;GTVLRLLFKMFSSYSKVGDPRPGQPYKGGNFYAFLPGNKEGQRTAMLLKKAFEHGLTFQIKSCNGEERVTWGLIPHKTSWDGGKARNGYPDAQYLHEVCTVL
;
A
#
# COMPACT_ATOMS: atom_id res chain seq x y z
N GLY A 1 -20.30 10.83 -3.26
CA GLY A 1 -19.12 11.10 -4.09
C GLY A 1 -18.53 9.79 -4.56
N THR A 2 -17.89 9.76 -5.73
CA THR A 2 -17.24 8.55 -6.27
C THR A 2 -16.03 8.13 -5.42
N VAL A 3 -15.72 6.84 -5.37
CA VAL A 3 -14.53 6.29 -4.70
C VAL A 3 -13.70 5.55 -5.75
N LEU A 4 -12.38 5.78 -5.75
CA LEU A 4 -11.43 5.03 -6.54
C LEU A 4 -10.94 3.85 -5.72
N ARG A 5 -11.03 2.64 -6.28
CA ARG A 5 -10.49 1.41 -5.71
C ARG A 5 -9.23 1.01 -6.48
N LEU A 6 -8.10 0.99 -5.80
CA LEU A 6 -6.83 0.50 -6.33
C LEU A 6 -6.66 -0.96 -5.91
N LEU A 7 -6.26 -1.81 -6.86
CA LEU A 7 -5.88 -3.21 -6.62
C LEU A 7 -4.41 -3.38 -6.98
N PHE A 8 -3.60 -3.75 -5.99
CA PHE A 8 -2.22 -4.14 -6.17
C PHE A 8 -2.12 -5.65 -6.08
N LYS A 9 -1.53 -6.26 -7.10
CA LYS A 9 -1.31 -7.71 -7.17
C LYS A 9 0.16 -7.99 -6.96
N MET A 10 0.47 -8.62 -5.83
CA MET A 10 1.82 -9.05 -5.49
C MET A 10 1.89 -10.57 -5.64
N PHE A 11 2.79 -11.05 -6.48
CA PHE A 11 3.00 -12.48 -6.67
C PHE A 11 3.97 -13.01 -5.61
N SER A 12 3.72 -14.23 -5.14
CA SER A 12 4.70 -14.95 -4.32
C SER A 12 5.98 -15.17 -5.13
N SER A 13 7.12 -14.93 -4.51
CA SER A 13 8.43 -15.09 -5.16
C SER A 13 9.50 -15.29 -4.08
N TYR A 14 10.76 -15.04 -4.43
CA TYR A 14 11.89 -15.09 -3.52
C TYR A 14 12.35 -13.67 -3.17
N SER A 15 12.69 -13.46 -1.90
CA SER A 15 13.23 -12.22 -1.40
C SER A 15 14.62 -11.94 -1.99
N LYS A 16 14.93 -10.67 -2.17
CA LYS A 16 16.16 -10.17 -2.81
C LYS A 16 17.20 -9.79 -1.76
N VAL A 17 18.40 -9.49 -2.23
CA VAL A 17 19.46 -8.90 -1.40
C VAL A 17 18.94 -7.59 -0.80
N GLY A 18 19.00 -7.47 0.52
CA GLY A 18 18.47 -6.32 1.28
C GLY A 18 17.16 -6.60 2.03
N ASP A 19 16.48 -7.71 1.75
CA ASP A 19 15.32 -8.16 2.53
C ASP A 19 15.73 -8.85 3.85
N PRO A 20 14.80 -9.04 4.82
CA PRO A 20 15.13 -9.62 6.11
C PRO A 20 15.78 -11.01 6.07
N ARG A 21 15.38 -11.88 5.13
CA ARG A 21 16.02 -13.19 4.89
C ARG A 21 16.19 -13.44 3.38
N PRO A 22 17.25 -12.90 2.76
CA PRO A 22 17.44 -12.97 1.30
C PRO A 22 17.40 -14.40 0.77
N GLY A 23 16.75 -14.59 -0.38
CA GLY A 23 16.64 -15.90 -1.04
C GLY A 23 15.56 -16.82 -0.48
N GLN A 24 14.80 -16.40 0.54
CA GLN A 24 13.66 -17.15 1.06
C GLN A 24 12.38 -16.87 0.28
N PRO A 25 11.46 -17.84 0.16
CA PRO A 25 10.18 -17.62 -0.48
C PRO A 25 9.29 -16.75 0.41
N TYR A 26 8.63 -15.77 -0.20
CA TYR A 26 7.61 -14.95 0.44
C TYR A 26 6.25 -15.16 -0.19
N LYS A 27 5.19 -15.02 0.61
CA LYS A 27 3.80 -15.07 0.14
C LYS A 27 3.35 -13.68 -0.34
N GLY A 28 2.91 -13.62 -1.59
CA GLY A 28 2.24 -12.45 -2.17
C GLY A 28 0.76 -12.36 -1.77
N GLY A 29 0.01 -11.48 -2.44
CA GLY A 29 -1.41 -11.28 -2.16
C GLY A 29 -2.05 -10.17 -2.99
N ASN A 30 -3.36 -9.99 -2.79
CA ASN A 30 -4.11 -8.88 -3.33
C ASN A 30 -4.30 -7.83 -2.23
N PHE A 31 -3.93 -6.59 -2.54
CA PHE A 31 -4.02 -5.47 -1.62
C PHE A 31 -4.94 -4.40 -2.20
N TYR A 32 -5.89 -3.94 -1.39
CA TYR A 32 -6.87 -2.93 -1.79
C TYR A 32 -6.59 -1.61 -1.08
N ALA A 33 -6.67 -0.52 -1.83
CA ALA A 33 -6.62 0.83 -1.29
C ALA A 33 -7.73 1.71 -1.87
N PHE A 34 -8.15 2.70 -1.10
CA PHE A 34 -9.29 3.56 -1.42
C PHE A 34 -8.90 5.05 -1.44
N LEU A 35 -9.31 5.75 -2.48
CA LEU A 35 -9.12 7.19 -2.63
C LEU A 35 -10.45 7.88 -2.97
N PRO A 36 -10.65 9.15 -2.58
CA PRO A 36 -11.80 9.90 -3.06
C PRO A 36 -11.72 10.08 -4.57
N GLY A 37 -12.85 10.00 -5.27
CA GLY A 37 -12.95 10.18 -6.72
C GLY A 37 -12.89 11.64 -7.18
N ASN A 38 -12.18 12.49 -6.44
CA ASN A 38 -11.96 13.90 -6.78
C ASN A 38 -10.56 14.09 -7.41
N LYS A 39 -10.24 15.33 -7.82
CA LYS A 39 -8.96 15.66 -8.48
C LYS A 39 -7.74 15.30 -7.64
N GLU A 40 -7.81 15.47 -6.32
CA GLU A 40 -6.70 15.16 -5.41
C GLU A 40 -6.48 13.66 -5.27
N GLY A 41 -7.55 12.87 -5.14
CA GLY A 41 -7.47 11.42 -5.13
C GLY A 41 -6.95 10.86 -6.45
N GLN A 42 -7.34 11.42 -7.60
CA GLN A 42 -6.77 11.04 -8.90
C GLN A 42 -5.26 11.34 -9.00
N ARG A 43 -4.81 12.51 -8.52
CA ARG A 43 -3.37 12.84 -8.45
C ARG A 43 -2.61 11.88 -7.55
N THR A 44 -3.16 11.59 -6.38
CA THR A 44 -2.60 10.64 -5.41
C THR A 44 -2.49 9.23 -6.02
N ALA A 45 -3.51 8.77 -6.76
CA ALA A 45 -3.47 7.49 -7.45
C ALA A 45 -2.31 7.39 -8.46
N MET A 46 -2.02 8.47 -9.19
CA MET A 46 -0.90 8.51 -10.13
C MET A 46 0.45 8.44 -9.41
N LEU A 47 0.61 9.11 -8.27
CA LEU A 47 1.83 9.03 -7.46
C LEU A 47 2.02 7.64 -6.86
N LEU A 48 0.96 7.03 -6.32
CA LEU A 48 1.00 5.66 -5.80
C LEU A 48 1.35 4.63 -6.89
N LYS A 49 0.86 4.82 -8.12
CA LYS A 49 1.25 3.98 -9.27
C LYS A 49 2.76 4.06 -9.53
N LYS A 50 3.33 5.27 -9.54
CA LYS A 50 4.79 5.46 -9.69
C LYS A 50 5.56 4.81 -8.55
N ALA A 51 5.15 5.04 -7.31
CA ALA A 51 5.79 4.42 -6.15
C ALA A 51 5.77 2.88 -6.23
N PHE A 52 4.69 2.29 -6.75
CA PHE A 52 4.60 0.85 -6.97
C PHE A 52 5.56 0.37 -8.06
N GLU A 53 5.63 1.07 -9.19
CA GLU A 53 6.57 0.77 -10.28
C GLU A 53 8.04 0.87 -9.83
N HIS A 54 8.34 1.76 -8.88
CA HIS A 54 9.66 1.91 -8.27
C HIS A 54 9.91 0.98 -7.06
N GLY A 55 8.97 0.10 -6.71
CA GLY A 55 9.13 -0.87 -5.63
C GLY A 55 9.05 -0.27 -4.21
N LEU A 56 8.49 0.93 -4.04
CA LEU A 56 8.41 1.65 -2.76
C LEU A 56 7.15 1.34 -1.94
N THR A 57 6.13 0.72 -2.56
CA THR A 57 4.81 0.50 -1.96
C THR A 57 4.78 -0.62 -0.93
N PHE A 58 5.61 -1.65 -1.10
CA PHE A 58 5.56 -2.89 -0.32
C PHE A 58 6.91 -3.21 0.28
N GLN A 59 6.88 -4.01 1.35
CA GLN A 59 8.07 -4.59 1.98
C GLN A 59 7.78 -6.03 2.41
N ILE A 60 8.83 -6.83 2.53
CA ILE A 60 8.73 -8.20 3.05
C ILE A 60 8.91 -8.17 4.57
N LYS A 61 8.01 -8.81 5.30
CA LYS A 61 8.13 -9.02 6.75
C LYS A 61 8.07 -10.50 7.09
N SER A 62 8.83 -10.88 8.11
CA SER A 62 8.73 -12.19 8.74
C SER A 62 7.65 -12.17 9.81
N CYS A 63 6.62 -12.99 9.67
CA CYS A 63 5.56 -13.17 10.65
C CYS A 63 5.43 -14.66 10.96
N ASN A 64 5.65 -15.03 12.22
CA ASN A 64 5.58 -16.43 12.70
C ASN A 64 6.39 -17.42 11.84
N GLY A 65 7.59 -17.02 11.44
CA GLY A 65 8.49 -17.84 10.62
C GLY A 65 8.24 -17.77 9.11
N GLU A 66 7.13 -17.20 8.64
CA GLU A 66 6.83 -17.05 7.21
C GLU A 66 7.15 -15.65 6.69
N GLU A 67 7.75 -15.55 5.50
CA GLU A 67 7.87 -14.26 4.80
C GLU A 67 6.60 -13.91 4.05
N ARG A 68 6.13 -12.69 4.22
CA ARG A 68 4.92 -12.19 3.56
C ARG A 68 5.12 -10.77 3.09
N VAL A 69 4.52 -10.45 1.95
CA VAL A 69 4.41 -9.06 1.49
C VAL A 69 3.47 -8.30 2.43
N THR A 70 3.88 -7.11 2.83
CA THR A 70 3.08 -6.18 3.64
C THR A 70 3.23 -4.78 3.08
N TRP A 71 2.31 -3.88 3.43
CA TRP A 71 2.45 -2.45 3.11
C TRP A 71 3.79 -1.91 3.62
N GLY A 72 4.42 -1.10 2.78
CA GLY A 72 5.64 -0.36 3.10
C GLY A 72 5.36 0.85 3.99
N LEU A 73 6.17 1.90 3.82
CA LEU A 73 6.07 3.12 4.62
C LEU A 73 5.01 4.09 4.09
N ILE A 74 4.61 3.98 2.83
CA ILE A 74 3.58 4.83 2.24
C ILE A 74 2.22 4.44 2.82
N PRO A 75 1.50 5.36 3.51
CA PRO A 75 0.23 5.04 4.12
C PRO A 75 -0.85 4.78 3.06
N HIS A 76 -1.69 3.78 3.29
CA HIS A 76 -2.82 3.44 2.40
C HIS A 76 -4.10 3.33 3.21
N LYS A 77 -5.21 3.82 2.65
CA LYS A 77 -6.55 3.55 3.19
C LYS A 77 -7.05 2.20 2.71
N THR A 78 -7.08 1.21 3.60
CA THR A 78 -7.51 -0.17 3.32
C THR A 78 -8.98 -0.42 3.68
N SER A 79 -9.68 0.56 4.27
CA SER A 79 -11.13 0.57 4.42
C SER A 79 -11.72 1.82 3.78
N TRP A 80 -12.97 1.75 3.35
CA TRP A 80 -13.71 2.94 2.93
C TRP A 80 -14.41 3.64 4.12
N ASP A 81 -14.50 2.98 5.28
CA ASP A 81 -15.22 3.44 6.47
C ASP A 81 -14.40 3.27 7.76
N GLY A 82 -14.98 3.67 8.90
CA GLY A 82 -14.40 3.42 10.22
C GLY A 82 -13.28 4.39 10.63
N GLY A 83 -13.05 5.43 9.84
CA GLY A 83 -12.09 6.50 10.13
C GLY A 83 -10.63 6.05 10.19
N LYS A 84 -9.76 6.96 10.63
CA LYS A 84 -8.30 6.72 10.74
C LYS A 84 -7.95 5.45 11.51
N ALA A 85 -8.67 5.14 12.59
CA ALA A 85 -8.45 3.96 13.43
C ALA A 85 -8.59 2.63 12.68
N ARG A 86 -9.39 2.57 11.59
CA ARG A 86 -9.55 1.38 10.75
C ARG A 86 -8.85 1.50 9.40
N ASN A 87 -7.88 2.40 9.28
CA ASN A 87 -7.26 2.77 8.01
C ASN A 87 -8.32 3.14 6.95
N GLY A 88 -9.38 3.84 7.35
CA GLY A 88 -10.47 4.24 6.46
C GLY A 88 -10.87 5.70 6.59
N TYR A 89 -12.03 6.03 6.04
CA TYR A 89 -12.59 7.39 6.02
C TYR A 89 -13.73 7.54 7.05
N PRO A 90 -14.04 8.77 7.51
CA PRO A 90 -13.39 10.04 7.17
C PRO A 90 -11.98 10.18 7.77
N ASP A 91 -11.09 10.82 7.02
CA ASP A 91 -9.75 11.25 7.45
C ASP A 91 -9.30 12.40 6.54
N ALA A 92 -9.38 13.62 7.07
CA ALA A 92 -9.07 14.82 6.30
C ALA A 92 -7.56 15.02 6.07
N GLN A 93 -6.70 14.37 6.85
CA GLN A 93 -5.25 14.55 6.79
C GLN A 93 -4.58 13.58 5.83
N TYR A 94 -5.23 12.45 5.53
CA TYR A 94 -4.63 11.35 4.76
C TYR A 94 -4.00 11.78 3.42
N LEU A 95 -4.69 12.56 2.58
CA LEU A 95 -4.12 12.95 1.27
C LEU A 95 -2.90 13.85 1.44
N HIS A 96 -2.86 14.69 2.48
CA HIS A 96 -1.71 15.51 2.81
C HIS A 96 -0.54 14.63 3.30
N GLU A 97 -0.80 13.72 4.24
CA GLU A 97 0.20 12.77 4.76
C GLU A 97 0.83 11.95 3.62
N VAL A 98 0.02 11.40 2.71
CA VAL A 98 0.54 10.64 1.56
C VAL A 98 1.40 11.51 0.64
N CYS A 99 0.98 12.74 0.38
CA CYS A 99 1.73 13.68 -0.46
C CYS A 99 3.10 14.06 0.16
N THR A 100 3.23 14.07 1.49
CA THR A 100 4.53 14.34 2.14
C THR A 100 5.52 13.19 2.05
N VAL A 101 5.06 11.97 1.75
CA VAL A 101 5.88 10.75 1.71
C VAL A 101 6.20 10.33 0.27
N LEU A 102 5.44 10.81 -0.73
CA LEU A 102 5.59 10.51 -2.15
C LEU A 102 6.33 11.62 -2.90
#